data_AF-A0AAU8G3V8-F1
#
_entry.id   AF-A0AAU8G3V8-F1
#
_cell.length_a   1.000
_cell.length_b   1.000
_cell.length_c   1.000
_cell.angle_alpha   90.00
_cell.angle_beta   90.00
_cell.angle_gamma   90.00
#
_symmetry.space_group_name_H-M   'P 1'
#
loop_
_entity.id
_entity.type
_entity.pdbx_description
1 polymer ?
#
loop_
_entity_poly.entity_id
_entity_poly.type
_entity_poly.pdbx_seq_one_letter_code
_entity_poly.pdbx_strand_id
1 'polypeptide(L)'
;MPDRTNTIPKPPAECTVGWCAEGESCTWEPDGPHGWTRHHEARIDDVVSIFTVEYRYGREDDGLQDIRIDVLDDDLTTLAEIRTLSDALEVAAGIVSGHRGER
;
A
#
# COMPACT_ATOMS: atom_id res chain seq x y z
N MET A 1 13.06 -33.29 -20.73
CA MET A 1 13.68 -32.03 -20.32
C MET A 1 12.77 -31.42 -19.28
N PRO A 2 13.22 -31.04 -18.06
CA PRO A 2 12.32 -30.39 -17.13
C PRO A 2 11.99 -29.00 -17.71
N ASP A 3 10.71 -28.75 -17.86
CA ASP A 3 10.16 -27.45 -18.23
C ASP A 3 10.52 -26.47 -17.10
N ARG A 4 11.59 -25.71 -17.31
CA ARG A 4 12.03 -24.61 -16.44
C ARG A 4 11.17 -23.40 -16.76
N THR A 5 9.87 -23.50 -16.56
CA THR A 5 9.03 -22.33 -16.37
C THR A 5 9.52 -21.70 -15.07
N ASN A 6 10.32 -20.64 -15.21
CA ASN A 6 10.96 -19.90 -14.13
C ASN A 6 9.92 -19.09 -13.35
N THR A 7 8.79 -19.71 -13.00
CA THR A 7 7.62 -19.05 -12.42
C THR A 7 7.84 -18.95 -10.92
N ILE A 8 7.74 -17.74 -10.40
CA ILE A 8 7.95 -17.48 -8.99
C ILE A 8 6.70 -17.93 -8.24
N PRO A 9 6.83 -18.74 -7.18
CA PRO A 9 5.69 -19.21 -6.40
C PRO A 9 4.85 -18.02 -5.91
N LYS A 10 3.53 -18.16 -5.93
CA LYS A 10 2.63 -17.15 -5.36
C LYS A 10 3.02 -16.88 -3.90
N PRO A 11 3.24 -15.62 -3.49
CA PRO A 11 3.57 -15.31 -2.11
C PRO A 11 2.42 -15.64 -1.16
N PRO A 12 2.69 -15.79 0.15
CA PRO A 12 1.65 -16.03 1.14
C PRO A 12 0.64 -14.88 1.17
N ALA A 13 -0.61 -15.21 1.51
CA ALA A 13 -1.72 -14.25 1.54
C ALA A 13 -1.60 -13.22 2.68
N GLU A 14 -0.77 -13.46 3.68
CA GLU A 14 -0.59 -12.58 4.84
C GLU A 14 -0.15 -11.18 4.40
N CYS A 15 -0.86 -10.15 4.87
CA CYS A 15 -0.51 -8.76 4.61
C CYS A 15 0.71 -8.37 5.43
N THR A 16 1.77 -7.92 4.77
CA THR A 16 3.00 -7.46 5.43
C THR A 16 2.90 -6.02 5.92
N VAL A 17 1.84 -5.31 5.53
CA VAL A 17 1.61 -3.90 5.83
C VAL A 17 0.55 -3.81 6.93
N GLY A 18 1.01 -3.61 8.17
CA GLY A 18 0.15 -3.68 9.37
C GLY A 18 -1.02 -2.68 9.38
N TRP A 19 -0.88 -1.53 8.72
CA TRP A 19 -1.95 -0.53 8.61
C TRP A 19 -2.98 -0.83 7.50
N CYS A 20 -2.68 -1.77 6.60
CA CYS A 20 -3.57 -2.17 5.51
C CYS A 20 -4.47 -3.36 5.92
N ALA A 21 -4.37 -3.84 7.17
CA ALA A 21 -4.85 -5.15 7.60
C ALA A 21 -6.38 -5.32 7.71
N GLU A 22 -7.20 -4.31 7.37
CA GLU A 22 -8.67 -4.38 7.49
C GLU A 22 -9.44 -4.24 6.15
N GLY A 23 -8.77 -4.33 5.00
CA GLY A 23 -9.40 -4.16 3.67
C GLY A 23 -9.50 -5.44 2.82
N GLU A 24 -10.58 -5.56 2.04
CA GLU A 24 -10.84 -6.66 1.07
C GLU A 24 -9.80 -6.77 -0.08
N SER A 25 -8.81 -5.87 -0.17
CA SER A 25 -7.85 -5.74 -1.28
C SER A 25 -6.46 -6.36 -1.04
N CYS A 26 -6.26 -7.15 0.02
CA CYS A 26 -4.95 -7.78 0.33
C CYS A 26 -4.61 -9.01 -0.54
N THR A 27 -4.85 -8.98 -1.85
CA THR A 27 -4.57 -10.12 -2.75
C THR A 27 -3.36 -9.87 -3.65
N TRP A 28 -2.48 -10.87 -3.75
CA TRP A 28 -1.40 -10.88 -4.75
C TRP A 28 -1.94 -11.12 -6.15
N GLU A 29 -1.59 -10.23 -7.05
CA GLU A 29 -1.89 -10.27 -8.48
C GLU A 29 -0.61 -10.60 -9.27
N PRO A 30 -0.71 -11.37 -10.37
CA PRO A 30 0.45 -11.63 -11.23
C PRO A 30 0.93 -10.34 -11.90
N ASP A 31 2.22 -10.03 -11.75
CA ASP A 31 2.88 -8.94 -12.48
C ASP A 31 3.87 -9.53 -13.49
N GLY A 32 3.37 -9.75 -14.70
CA GLY A 32 4.13 -10.39 -15.77
C GLY A 32 4.46 -11.87 -15.53
N PRO A 33 5.44 -12.43 -16.25
CA PRO A 33 5.69 -13.88 -16.25
C PRO A 33 6.37 -14.40 -14.98
N HIS A 34 6.92 -13.51 -14.15
CA HIS A 34 7.78 -13.88 -13.02
C HIS A 34 7.50 -13.05 -11.77
N GLY A 35 6.48 -12.21 -11.74
CA GLY A 35 6.25 -11.26 -10.66
C GLY A 35 4.91 -11.41 -9.98
N TRP A 36 4.85 -10.90 -8.76
CA TRP A 36 3.61 -10.68 -8.05
C TRP A 36 3.64 -9.28 -7.45
N THR A 37 2.51 -8.58 -7.55
CA THR A 37 2.29 -7.31 -6.88
C THR A 37 1.07 -7.40 -5.99
N ARG A 38 1.06 -6.61 -4.92
CA ARG A 38 -0.08 -6.46 -4.04
C ARG A 38 -0.21 -4.99 -3.69
N HIS A 39 -1.40 -4.46 -3.93
CA HIS A 39 -1.75 -3.08 -3.65
C HIS A 39 -2.27 -2.96 -2.22
N HIS A 40 -1.80 -1.93 -1.53
CA HIS A 40 -2.21 -1.62 -0.17
C HIS A 40 -2.78 -0.22 -0.17
N GLU A 41 -4.02 -0.08 0.27
CA GLU A 41 -4.72 1.21 0.37
C GLU A 41 -5.41 1.31 1.73
N ALA A 42 -5.25 2.44 2.41
CA ALA A 42 -6.04 2.83 3.57
C ALA A 42 -6.62 4.22 3.34
N ARG A 43 -7.86 4.43 3.74
CA ARG A 43 -8.53 5.73 3.64
C ARG A 43 -8.79 6.31 5.02
N ILE A 44 -8.58 7.62 5.14
CA ILE A 44 -8.84 8.37 6.36
C ILE A 44 -9.89 9.42 6.03
N ASP A 45 -11.05 9.29 6.69
CA ASP A 45 -12.19 10.20 6.58
C ASP A 45 -12.63 10.50 5.14
N ASP A 46 -12.38 9.58 4.21
CA ASP A 46 -12.62 9.70 2.76
C ASP A 46 -11.96 10.92 2.07
N VAL A 47 -11.04 11.62 2.76
CA VAL A 47 -10.34 12.81 2.27
C VAL A 47 -8.86 12.56 1.95
N VAL A 48 -8.27 11.52 2.55
CA VAL A 48 -6.87 11.14 2.33
C VAL A 48 -6.79 9.64 2.08
N SER A 49 -6.00 9.25 1.08
CA SER A 49 -5.64 7.85 0.80
C SER A 49 -4.14 7.65 1.02
N ILE A 50 -3.79 6.57 1.72
CA ILE A 50 -2.42 6.10 1.87
C ILE A 50 -2.28 4.87 0.98
N PHE A 51 -1.29 4.90 0.10
CA PHE A 51 -1.09 3.87 -0.90
C PHE A 51 0.36 3.36 -0.90
N THR A 52 0.53 2.05 -1.04
CA THR A 52 1.82 1.44 -1.38
C THR A 52 1.61 0.14 -2.16
N VAL A 53 2.69 -0.37 -2.74
CA VAL A 53 2.72 -1.62 -3.49
C VAL A 53 3.82 -2.50 -2.93
N GLU A 54 3.46 -3.71 -2.52
CA GLU A 54 4.43 -4.78 -2.27
C GLU A 54 4.67 -5.55 -3.56
N TYR A 55 5.92 -5.89 -3.83
CA TYR A 55 6.32 -6.59 -5.05
C TYR A 55 7.27 -7.74 -4.74
N ARG A 56 7.11 -8.84 -5.48
CA ARG A 56 7.88 -10.08 -5.36
C ARG A 56 8.29 -10.58 -6.73
N TYR A 57 9.57 -10.44 -7.05
CA TYR A 57 10.17 -10.90 -8.31
C TYR A 57 11.25 -11.96 -8.08
N GLY A 58 11.33 -12.53 -6.87
CA GLY A 58 12.13 -13.70 -6.48
C GLY A 58 13.63 -13.57 -6.80
N ARG A 59 14.11 -12.33 -6.81
CA ARG A 59 15.52 -11.90 -6.76
C ARG A 59 15.62 -10.72 -5.78
N GLU A 60 16.78 -10.07 -5.68
CA GLU A 60 17.07 -8.94 -4.78
C GLU A 60 16.07 -7.77 -4.87
N ASP A 61 15.18 -7.77 -5.87
CA ASP A 61 14.11 -6.80 -6.09
C ASP A 61 12.79 -7.17 -5.40
N ASP A 62 12.80 -7.87 -4.26
CA ASP A 62 11.59 -8.03 -3.43
C ASP A 62 11.49 -6.83 -2.47
N GLY A 63 10.31 -6.24 -2.33
CA GLY A 63 10.20 -5.08 -1.44
C GLY A 63 8.83 -4.40 -1.41
N LEU A 64 8.85 -3.22 -0.84
CA LEU A 64 7.70 -2.33 -0.73
C LEU A 64 8.07 -1.00 -1.39
N GLN A 65 7.19 -0.49 -2.25
CA GLN A 65 7.34 0.84 -2.84
C GLN A 65 7.23 1.91 -1.76
N ASP A 66 7.77 3.09 -2.05
CA ASP A 66 7.59 4.24 -1.17
C ASP A 66 6.10 4.51 -0.95
N ILE A 67 5.74 4.75 0.31
CA ILE A 67 4.36 5.06 0.67
C ILE A 67 4.01 6.43 0.12
N ARG A 68 2.88 6.49 -0.60
CA ARG A 68 2.30 7.72 -1.12
C ARG A 68 1.08 8.11 -0.27
N ILE A 69 0.91 9.41 -0.07
CA ILE A 69 -0.28 10.00 0.54
C ILE A 69 -0.92 10.89 -0.52
N ASP A 70 -2.15 10.58 -0.89
CA ASP A 70 -2.94 11.35 -1.85
C ASP A 70 -4.10 12.04 -1.12
N VAL A 71 -4.34 13.31 -1.45
CA VAL A 71 -5.56 14.02 -1.05
C VAL A 71 -6.65 13.74 -2.08
N LEU A 72 -7.80 13.25 -1.62
CA LEU A 72 -8.90 12.78 -2.48
C LEU A 72 -9.88 13.90 -2.86
N ASP A 73 -9.95 14.96 -2.05
CA ASP A 73 -10.77 16.15 -2.30
C ASP A 73 -9.90 17.40 -2.28
N ASP A 74 -9.72 18.03 -3.44
CA ASP A 74 -8.96 19.26 -3.61
C ASP A 74 -9.83 20.53 -3.63
N ASP A 75 -11.16 20.38 -3.59
CA ASP A 75 -12.13 21.48 -3.61
C ASP A 75 -12.54 21.91 -2.18
N LEU A 76 -11.53 22.27 -1.38
CA LEU A 76 -11.71 22.71 0.01
C LEU A 76 -12.18 24.17 0.07
N THR A 77 -13.46 24.38 0.36
CA THR A 77 -14.08 25.72 0.32
C THR A 77 -14.39 26.30 1.70
N THR A 78 -14.38 25.47 2.74
CA THR A 78 -14.74 25.83 4.11
C THR A 78 -13.61 25.54 5.10
N LEU A 79 -13.58 26.30 6.20
CA LEU A 79 -12.65 26.04 7.31
C LEU A 79 -12.87 24.67 7.96
N ALA A 80 -14.09 24.13 7.91
CA ALA A 80 -14.39 22.81 8.42
C ALA A 80 -13.72 21.72 7.58
N GLU A 81 -13.83 21.80 6.26
CA GLU A 81 -13.16 20.88 5.32
C GLU A 81 -11.63 20.93 5.47
N ILE A 82 -11.06 22.13 5.60
CA ILE A 82 -9.62 22.30 5.84
C ILE A 82 -9.17 21.63 7.14
N ARG A 83 -9.99 21.72 8.21
CA ARG A 83 -9.69 21.05 9.48
C ARG A 83 -9.76 19.54 9.35
N THR A 84 -10.79 19.02 8.69
CA THR A 84 -10.91 17.59 8.40
C THR A 84 -9.70 17.07 7.62
N LEU A 85 -9.25 17.78 6.59
CA LEU A 85 -8.03 17.41 5.87
C LEU A 85 -6.79 17.44 6.77
N SER A 86 -6.64 18.49 7.59
CA SER A 86 -5.50 18.60 8.50
C SER A 86 -5.43 17.43 9.48
N ASP A 87 -6.56 17.07 10.09
CA ASP A 87 -6.66 15.96 11.04
C ASP A 87 -6.36 14.62 10.33
N ALA A 88 -6.90 14.43 9.12
CA ALA A 88 -6.64 13.23 8.31
C ALA A 88 -5.16 13.09 7.91
N LEU A 89 -4.49 14.19 7.55
CA LEU A 89 -3.05 14.20 7.25
C LEU A 89 -2.20 13.88 8.49
N GLU A 90 -2.61 14.32 9.68
CA GLU A 90 -1.91 13.98 10.93
C GLU A 90 -1.99 12.46 11.20
N VAL A 91 -3.17 11.87 11.04
CA VAL A 91 -3.37 10.41 11.14
C VAL A 91 -2.53 9.69 10.09
N ALA A 92 -2.53 10.16 8.84
CA ALA A 92 -1.76 9.56 7.76
C ALA A 92 -0.25 9.58 8.04
N ALA A 93 0.26 10.72 8.51
CA ALA A 93 1.65 10.87 8.91
C ALA A 93 2.01 9.92 10.06
N GLY A 94 1.11 9.72 11.02
CA GLY A 94 1.27 8.74 12.10
C GLY A 94 1.42 7.30 11.58
N ILE A 95 0.55 6.89 10.65
CA ILE A 95 0.60 5.57 10.01
C ILE A 95 1.93 5.35 9.27
N VAL A 96 2.33 6.32 8.44
CA VAL A 96 3.57 6.23 7.66
C VAL A 96 4.81 6.22 8.56
N SER A 97 4.80 7.03 9.62
CA SER A 97 5.93 7.12 10.57
C SER A 97 6.06 5.84 11.40
N GLY A 98 4.94 5.24 11.83
CA GLY A 98 4.92 3.96 12.53
C GLY A 98 5.57 2.84 11.70
N HIS A 99 5.26 2.79 10.40
CA HIS A 99 5.84 1.80 9.49
C HIS A 99 7.37 1.96 9.28
N ARG A 100 7.90 3.19 9.31
CA ARG A 100 9.35 3.41 9.20
C ARG A 100 10.14 2.95 10.42
N GLY A 101 9.50 2.84 11.59
CA GLY A 101 10.14 2.38 12.83
C GLY A 101 10.24 0.85 12.98
N GLU A 102 9.57 0.09 12.11
CA GLU A 102 9.49 -1.37 12.15
C GLU A 102 10.48 -2.09 11.21
N ARG A 103 11.29 -1.32 10.46
CA ARG A 103 12.38 -1.83 9.59
C ARG A 103 13.72 -1.83 10.31
#